data_AF-A0A8X6H8C9-F1
#
_entry.id   AF-A0A8X6H8C9-F1
#
_cell.length_a   1.000
_cell.length_b   1.000
_cell.length_c   1.000
_cell.angle_alpha   90.00
_cell.angle_beta   90.00
_cell.angle_gamma   90.00
#
_symmetry.space_group_name_H-M   'P 1'
#
loop_
_entity.id
_entity.type
_entity.pdbx_description
1 polymer ?
#
loop_
_entity_poly.entity_id
_entity_poly.type
_entity_poly.pdbx_seq_one_letter_code
_entity_poly.pdbx_strand_id
1 'polypeptide(L)'
;MSSRRETTESERLLVVKWSKEGKSLREIALLICVTHGCVQKILQKYKKTGSVANIPGRGRKEILSTLYSEEEDHLLSKERSEGECL
;
A
#
# COMPACT_ATOMS: atom_id res chain seq x y z
N MET A 1 -12.39 3.20 4.99
CA MET A 1 -12.10 2.67 3.64
C MET A 1 -12.79 3.55 2.60
N SER A 2 -12.13 3.94 1.51
CA SER A 2 -12.84 4.70 0.46
C SER A 2 -13.83 3.77 -0.23
N SER A 3 -15.09 4.19 -0.35
CA SER A 3 -16.15 3.44 -1.06
C SER A 3 -15.98 3.41 -2.58
N ARG A 4 -14.95 4.07 -3.12
CA ARG A 4 -14.74 4.18 -4.57
C ARG A 4 -14.09 2.92 -5.13
N ARG A 5 -14.67 2.41 -6.23
CA ARG A 5 -14.13 1.30 -7.01
C ARG A 5 -12.74 1.64 -7.54
N GLU A 6 -11.81 0.69 -7.44
CA GLU A 6 -10.52 0.80 -8.13
C GLU A 6 -10.69 0.60 -9.63
N THR A 7 -9.80 1.23 -10.42
CA THR A 7 -9.72 0.95 -11.85
C THR A 7 -9.11 -0.43 -12.07
N THR A 8 -9.59 -1.14 -13.08
CA THR A 8 -8.99 -2.41 -13.48
C THR A 8 -7.69 -2.16 -14.25
N GLU A 9 -6.85 -3.18 -14.39
CA GLU A 9 -5.61 -3.06 -15.15
C GLU A 9 -5.87 -2.83 -16.64
N SER A 10 -6.90 -3.47 -17.21
CA SER A 10 -7.32 -3.27 -18.59
C SER A 10 -7.76 -1.83 -18.86
N GLU A 11 -8.48 -1.20 -17.94
CA GLU A 11 -8.85 0.21 -18.03
C GLU A 11 -7.62 1.12 -18.06
N ARG A 12 -6.62 0.85 -17.21
CA ARG A 12 -5.37 1.61 -17.19
C ARG A 12 -4.55 1.44 -18.48
N LEU A 13 -4.55 0.24 -19.07
CA LEU A 13 -3.92 -0.02 -20.36
C LEU A 13 -4.61 0.77 -21.49
N LEU A 14 -5.95 0.82 -21.50
CA LEU A 14 -6.72 1.61 -22.47
C LEU A 14 -6.41 3.10 -22.38
N VAL A 15 -6.29 3.65 -21.17
CA VAL A 15 -5.87 5.05 -20.95
C VAL A 15 -4.54 5.33 -21.65
N VAL A 16 -3.54 4.47 -21.45
CA VAL A 16 -2.21 4.64 -22.06
C VAL A 16 -2.27 4.50 -23.57
N LYS A 17 -3.02 3.52 -24.08
CA LYS A 17 -3.21 3.30 -25.52
C LYS A 17 -3.81 4.55 -26.19
N TRP A 18 -4.91 5.06 -25.69
CA TRP A 18 -5.58 6.24 -26.26
C TRP A 18 -4.79 7.53 -26.08
N SER A 19 -4.01 7.65 -25.01
CA SER A 19 -3.08 8.78 -24.87
C SER A 19 -1.97 8.74 -25.92
N LYS A 20 -1.48 7.55 -26.33
CA LYS A 20 -0.50 7.41 -27.42
C LYS A 20 -1.11 7.70 -28.79
N GLU A 21 -2.40 7.40 -28.98
CA GLU A 21 -3.17 7.77 -30.17
C GLU A 21 -3.48 9.28 -30.25
N GLY A 22 -3.17 10.05 -29.19
CA GLY A 22 -3.35 11.51 -29.18
C GLY A 22 -4.73 12.00 -28.73
N LYS A 23 -5.57 11.13 -28.15
CA LYS A 23 -6.87 11.54 -27.60
C LYS A 23 -6.71 12.45 -26.39
N SER A 24 -7.64 13.38 -26.21
CA SER A 24 -7.66 14.26 -25.06
C SER A 24 -8.02 13.51 -23.78
N LEU A 25 -7.56 14.01 -22.63
CA LEU A 25 -7.86 13.42 -21.33
C LEU A 25 -9.37 13.37 -21.04
N ARG A 26 -10.12 14.36 -21.53
CA ARG A 26 -11.56 14.46 -21.34
C ARG A 26 -12.31 13.40 -22.14
N GLU A 27 -11.90 13.13 -23.38
CA GLU A 27 -12.47 12.04 -24.19
C GLU A 27 -12.17 10.68 -23.57
N ILE A 28 -10.93 10.45 -23.12
CA ILE A 28 -10.55 9.19 -22.44
C ILE A 28 -11.39 8.98 -21.17
N ALA A 29 -11.60 10.04 -20.39
CA ALA A 29 -12.42 9.99 -19.18
C ALA A 29 -13.87 9.56 -19.49
N LEU A 30 -14.46 10.09 -20.57
CA LEU A 30 -15.81 9.72 -21.01
C LEU A 30 -15.89 8.27 -21.50
N LEU A 31 -14.89 7.81 -22.25
CA LEU A 31 -14.86 6.45 -22.80
C LEU A 31 -14.77 5.36 -21.72
N ILE A 32 -14.09 5.63 -20.60
CA ILE A 32 -13.89 4.66 -19.50
C ILE A 32 -14.84 4.94 -18.33
N CYS A 33 -15.66 5.99 -18.42
CA CYS A 33 -16.53 6.45 -17.34
C CYS A 33 -15.78 6.73 -16.02
N VAL A 34 -14.59 7.33 -16.11
CA VAL A 34 -13.77 7.73 -14.96
C VAL A 34 -13.61 9.24 -14.92
N THR A 35 -13.19 9.77 -13.77
CA THR A 35 -12.95 11.20 -13.65
C THR A 35 -11.67 11.62 -14.37
N HIS A 36 -11.64 12.84 -14.91
CA HIS A 36 -10.45 13.44 -15.55
C HIS A 36 -9.20 13.33 -14.66
N GLY A 37 -9.33 13.62 -13.35
CA GLY A 37 -8.23 13.52 -12.41
C GLY A 37 -7.70 12.09 -12.23
N CYS A 38 -8.54 11.06 -12.39
CA CYS A 38 -8.11 9.67 -12.38
C CYS A 38 -7.21 9.37 -13.59
N VAL A 39 -7.65 9.74 -14.79
CA VAL A 39 -6.88 9.59 -16.03
C VAL A 39 -5.53 10.30 -15.92
N GLN A 40 -5.54 11.54 -15.43
CA GLN A 40 -4.32 12.32 -15.23
C GLN A 40 -3.32 11.64 -14.28
N LYS A 41 -3.79 11.10 -13.15
CA LYS A 41 -2.95 10.36 -12.20
C LYS A 41 -2.36 9.08 -12.80
N ILE A 42 -3.16 8.34 -13.58
CA ILE A 42 -2.70 7.12 -14.28
C ILE A 42 -1.56 7.48 -15.23
N LEU A 43 -1.73 8.52 -16.06
CA LEU A 43 -0.70 8.93 -17.02
C LEU A 43 0.55 9.50 -16.34
N GLN A 44 0.40 10.30 -15.29
CA GLN A 44 1.54 10.81 -14.52
C GLN A 44 2.34 9.66 -13.89
N LYS A 45 1.67 8.65 -13.35
CA LYS A 45 2.32 7.45 -12.84
C LYS A 45 3.04 6.70 -13.95
N TYR A 46 2.36 6.44 -15.07
CA TYR A 46 2.94 5.74 -16.22
C TYR A 46 4.18 6.46 -16.76
N LYS A 47 4.17 7.80 -16.84
CA LYS A 47 5.35 8.60 -17.23
C LYS A 47 6.53 8.46 -16.27
N LYS A 48 6.27 8.22 -14.98
CA LYS A 48 7.31 8.08 -13.94
C LYS A 48 7.88 6.67 -13.85
N THR A 49 7.02 5.65 -13.94
CA THR A 49 7.41 4.25 -13.67
C THR A 49 7.45 3.36 -14.92
N GLY A 50 6.81 3.78 -16.01
CA GLY A 50 6.57 2.94 -17.19
C GLY A 50 5.55 1.81 -16.97
N SER A 51 4.96 1.70 -15.78
CA SER A 51 4.06 0.61 -15.41
C SER A 51 2.63 1.08 -15.13
N VAL A 52 1.66 0.30 -15.60
CA VAL A 52 0.22 0.48 -15.34
C VAL A 52 -0.27 -0.27 -14.10
N ALA A 53 0.53 -1.20 -13.57
CA ALA A 53 0.15 -2.02 -12.42
C ALA A 53 0.08 -1.18 -11.14
N ASN A 54 -0.87 -1.49 -10.25
CA ASN A 54 -0.91 -0.87 -8.93
C ASN A 54 0.30 -1.29 -8.10
N ILE A 55 0.84 -0.35 -7.32
CA ILE A 55 1.97 -0.66 -6.43
C ILE A 55 1.36 -1.40 -5.25
N PRO A 56 1.89 -2.57 -4.85
CA PRO A 56 1.41 -3.27 -3.68
C PRO A 56 1.50 -2.34 -2.45
N GLY A 57 0.49 -2.40 -1.60
CA GLY A 57 0.44 -1.56 -0.40
C GLY A 57 1.67 -1.77 0.47
N ARG A 58 2.44 -0.71 0.73
CA ARG A 58 3.43 -0.69 1.82
C ARG A 58 2.68 -0.49 3.14
N GLY A 59 1.99 -1.53 3.60
CA GLY A 59 1.43 -1.54 4.95
C GLY A 59 2.54 -1.30 5.99
N ARG A 60 2.18 -0.72 7.14
CA ARG A 60 3.07 -0.69 8.29
C ARG A 60 3.21 -2.12 8.79
N LYS A 61 4.43 -2.66 8.81
CA LYS A 61 4.69 -3.94 9.45
C LYS A 61 4.36 -3.81 10.93
N GLU A 62 3.47 -4.65 11.43
CA GLU A 62 3.14 -4.71 12.86
C GLU A 62 4.37 -5.26 13.60
N ILE A 63 4.79 -4.58 14.67
CA ILE A 63 5.87 -5.06 15.52
C ILE A 63 5.22 -6.07 16.46
N LEU A 64 5.51 -7.36 16.26
CA LEU A 64 5.06 -8.42 17.17
C LEU A 64 5.81 -8.29 18.51
N SER A 65 5.18 -7.66 19.49
CA SER A 65 5.66 -7.65 20.88
C SER A 65 5.22 -8.94 21.59
N THR A 66 5.81 -10.09 21.23
CA THR A 66 5.50 -11.38 21.87
C THR A 66 6.71 -12.24 22.22
N LEU A 67 7.93 -11.68 22.20
CA LEU A 67 9.17 -12.46 22.47
C LEU A 67 9.85 -12.17 23.81
N TYR A 68 9.26 -11.36 24.69
CA TYR A 68 9.88 -11.02 25.98
C TYR A 68 8.83 -11.01 27.09
N SER A 69 8.59 -12.13 27.78
CA SER A 69 8.01 -12.11 29.15
C SER A 69 8.19 -13.43 29.93
N GLU A 70 8.09 -14.61 29.31
CA GLU A 70 8.01 -15.86 30.11
C GLU A 70 9.33 -16.30 30.76
N GLU A 71 10.48 -15.95 30.17
CA GLU A 71 11.79 -16.37 30.70
C GLU A 71 12.33 -15.43 31.79
N GLU A 72 11.92 -14.15 31.82
CA GLU A 72 12.45 -13.16 32.78
C GLU A 72 11.77 -13.25 34.17
N ASP A 73 10.50 -13.66 34.23
CA ASP A 73 9.76 -13.79 35.50
C ASP A 73 10.34 -14.90 36.41
N HIS A 74 10.94 -15.95 35.80
CA HIS A 74 11.50 -17.07 36.55
C HIS A 74 12.90 -16.78 37.14
N LEU A 75 13.67 -15.87 36.51
CA LEU A 75 14.97 -15.42 37.03
C LEU A 75 14.80 -14.45 38.22
N LEU A 76 13.85 -13.52 38.14
CA LEU A 76 13.54 -12.56 39.21
C LEU A 76 13.06 -13.21 40.50
N SER A 77 12.46 -14.40 40.40
CA SER A 77 11.99 -15.17 41.55
C SER A 77 13.13 -15.87 42.30
N LYS A 78 14.25 -16.15 41.64
CA LYS A 78 15.40 -16.85 42.22
C LYS A 78 16.35 -15.92 42.98
N GLU A 79 16.52 -14.69 42.49
CA GLU A 79 17.39 -13.69 43.14
C GLU A 79 16.83 -13.16 44.47
N ARG A 80 15.49 -13.20 44.67
CA ARG A 80 14.88 -12.80 45.94
C ARG A 80 15.05 -13.80 47.07
N SER A 81 15.27 -15.08 46.78
CA SER A 81 15.49 -16.11 47.82
C SER A 81 16.94 -16.19 48.31
N GLU A 82 17.89 -15.63 47.58
CA GLU A 82 19.33 -15.75 47.88
C GLU A 82 19.89 -14.49 48.58
N GLY A 83 19.10 -13.42 48.71
CA GLY A 83 19.51 -12.13 49.28
C GLY A 83 19.21 -11.90 50.78
N GLU A 84 18.53 -12.82 51.46
CA GLU A 84 18.30 -12.75 52.92
C GLU A 84 19.32 -13.61 53.69
N CYS A 85 20.60 -13.24 53.62
CA CYS A 85 21.59 -13.64 54.64
C CYS A 85 22.80 -12.72 54.55
N LEU A 86 22.83 -11.68 55.38
CA LEU A 86 23.93 -11.26 56.27
C LEU A 86 23.52 -10.02 57.06
#